data_AF-A0A5C5XBX1-F1
#
_entry.id   AF-A0A5C5XBX1-F1
#
_cell.length_a   1.000
_cell.length_b   1.000
_cell.length_c   1.000
_cell.angle_alpha   90.00
_cell.angle_beta   90.00
_cell.angle_gamma   90.00
#
_symmetry.space_group_name_H-M   'P 1'
#
loop_
_entity.id
_entity.type
_entity.pdbx_description
1 polymer ?
#
loop_
_entity_poly.entity_id
_entity_poly.type
_entity_poly.pdbx_seq_one_letter_code
_entity_poly.pdbx_strand_id
1 'polypeptide(L)'
;MNGLCVVDGKPKYVTALGKSDEPAGWRDNKASGGVVMDIESNEVIARGLSMPHSPRFHEGKLWVLNSGAGGIGFIDQATGNYESVAKLPGFTRGFSIQGRFAFIGLSQVRESAIFSGIEIAQRPESECWSGVAVVDLVRGETIAWLRFEDAVQEVFAASILPNRIWPDLINDDPELIGLSYVLPDEALKDVPDDMRSTS
;
A
#
# COMPACT_ATOMS: atom_id res chain seq x y z
N MET A 1 14.84 -5.21 -3.59
CA MET A 1 13.58 -4.85 -4.26
C MET A 1 12.43 -5.21 -3.33
N ASN A 2 11.41 -4.37 -3.22
CA ASN A 2 10.27 -4.58 -2.31
C ASN A 2 8.90 -4.21 -2.94
N GLY A 3 8.88 -3.97 -4.25
CA GLY A 3 7.66 -3.75 -5.01
C GLY A 3 7.93 -3.84 -6.51
N LEU A 4 6.93 -4.32 -7.27
CA LEU A 4 6.95 -4.44 -8.72
C LEU A 4 5.62 -3.92 -9.28
N CYS A 5 5.71 -3.16 -10.37
CA CYS A 5 4.60 -2.70 -11.18
C CYS A 5 4.69 -3.32 -12.56
N VAL A 6 3.55 -3.82 -13.04
CA VAL A 6 3.36 -4.31 -14.40
C VAL A 6 2.56 -3.26 -15.17
N VAL A 7 3.01 -2.93 -16.38
CA VAL A 7 2.32 -2.05 -17.33
C VAL A 7 2.14 -2.84 -18.62
N ASP A 8 0.92 -2.89 -19.15
CA ASP A 8 0.59 -3.62 -20.38
C ASP A 8 1.10 -5.08 -20.39
N GLY A 9 0.98 -5.76 -19.24
CA GLY A 9 1.39 -7.15 -19.07
C GLY A 9 2.90 -7.37 -18.91
N LYS A 10 3.72 -6.31 -18.88
CA LYS A 10 5.18 -6.41 -18.71
C LYS A 10 5.66 -5.74 -17.41
N PRO A 11 6.61 -6.36 -16.67
CA PRO A 11 7.33 -5.68 -15.60
C PRO A 11 7.92 -4.36 -16.10
N LYS A 12 7.59 -3.25 -15.42
CA LYS A 12 7.99 -1.90 -15.87
C LYS A 12 8.69 -1.08 -14.80
N TYR A 13 8.18 -1.07 -13.57
CA TYR A 13 8.77 -0.28 -12.47
C TYR A 13 8.98 -1.13 -11.23
N VAL A 14 10.04 -0.84 -10.48
CA VAL A 14 10.31 -1.48 -9.18
C VAL A 14 10.62 -0.44 -8.12
N THR A 15 10.27 -0.75 -6.87
CA THR A 15 10.75 -0.01 -5.70
C THR A 15 11.85 -0.79 -4.98
N ALA A 16 12.80 -0.05 -4.40
CA ALA A 16 13.80 -0.59 -3.49
C ALA A 16 13.95 0.32 -2.26
N LEU A 17 14.21 -0.28 -1.10
CA LEU A 17 14.43 0.44 0.17
C LEU A 17 15.77 1.22 0.19
N GLY A 18 16.67 0.90 -0.71
CA GLY A 18 18.03 1.44 -0.80
C GLY A 18 18.69 1.03 -2.11
N LYS A 19 19.84 1.65 -2.42
CA LYS A 19 20.68 1.29 -3.59
C LYS A 19 21.75 0.25 -3.29
N SER A 20 21.97 -0.06 -2.01
CA SER A 20 23.01 -0.98 -1.58
C SER A 20 22.67 -2.42 -2.01
N ASP A 21 23.71 -3.12 -2.45
CA ASP A 21 23.75 -4.55 -2.75
C ASP A 21 24.23 -5.41 -1.57
N GLU A 22 24.66 -4.77 -0.48
CA GLU A 22 25.03 -5.46 0.76
C GLU A 22 23.81 -5.95 1.53
N PRO A 23 23.88 -7.13 2.18
CA PRO A 23 22.84 -7.56 3.11
C PRO A 23 22.57 -6.47 4.14
N ALA A 24 21.29 -6.14 4.34
CA ALA A 24 20.86 -5.10 5.27
C ALA A 24 21.28 -3.64 4.95
N GLY A 25 22.02 -3.37 3.88
CA GLY A 25 22.61 -2.05 3.62
C GLY A 25 21.60 -0.89 3.44
N TRP A 26 20.31 -1.20 3.26
CA TRP A 26 19.24 -0.20 3.24
C TRP A 26 18.91 0.39 4.62
N ARG A 27 19.25 -0.29 5.72
CA ARG A 27 18.82 0.10 7.08
C ARG A 27 19.38 1.44 7.53
N ASP A 28 20.60 1.76 7.13
CA ASP A 28 21.32 2.98 7.54
C ASP A 28 20.67 4.25 6.99
N ASN A 29 20.05 4.17 5.81
CA ASN A 29 19.38 5.30 5.18
C ASN A 29 17.91 5.02 4.85
N LYS A 30 17.23 4.17 5.62
CA LYS A 30 15.83 3.78 5.34
C LYS A 30 14.84 4.96 5.27
N ALA A 31 15.15 6.08 5.92
CA ALA A 31 14.32 7.28 5.91
C ALA A 31 14.31 8.03 4.57
N SER A 32 15.35 7.89 3.73
CA SER A 32 15.48 8.65 2.48
C SER A 32 16.23 7.92 1.35
N GLY A 33 16.69 6.70 1.59
CA GLY A 33 17.52 5.92 0.68
C GLY A 33 16.73 5.20 -0.41
N GLY A 34 15.40 5.17 -0.28
CA GLY A 34 14.51 4.49 -1.19
C GLY A 34 14.49 5.08 -2.59
N VAL A 35 14.27 4.21 -3.57
CA VAL A 35 14.29 4.54 -4.99
C VAL A 35 13.17 3.87 -5.76
N VAL A 36 12.84 4.46 -6.92
CA VAL A 36 12.03 3.85 -7.97
C VAL A 36 12.89 3.72 -9.22
N MET A 37 12.81 2.57 -9.87
CA MET A 37 13.60 2.26 -11.06
C MET A 37 12.69 1.82 -12.20
N ASP A 38 12.97 2.31 -13.41
CA ASP A 38 12.40 1.77 -14.66
C ASP A 38 13.24 0.57 -15.08
N ILE A 39 12.57 -0.58 -15.25
CA ILE A 39 13.22 -1.85 -15.59
C ILE A 39 13.75 -1.83 -17.02
N GLU A 40 13.02 -1.19 -17.94
CA GLU A 40 13.37 -1.25 -19.37
C GLU A 40 14.59 -0.40 -19.68
N SER A 41 14.68 0.81 -19.12
CA SER A 41 15.86 1.67 -19.28
C SER A 41 16.99 1.32 -18.29
N ASN A 42 16.70 0.53 -17.27
CA ASN A 42 17.61 0.23 -16.17
C ASN A 42 18.06 1.50 -15.41
N GLU A 43 17.18 2.49 -15.29
CA GLU A 43 17.47 3.79 -14.67
C GLU A 43 16.67 4.02 -13.40
N VAL A 44 17.32 4.65 -12.41
CA VAL A 44 16.63 5.12 -11.21
C VAL A 44 15.96 6.46 -11.50
N ILE A 45 14.64 6.44 -11.60
CA ILE A 45 13.78 7.58 -11.98
C ILE A 45 13.28 8.40 -10.78
N ALA A 46 13.32 7.86 -9.56
CA ALA A 46 13.01 8.61 -8.34
C ALA A 46 13.92 8.19 -7.18
N ARG A 47 14.20 9.13 -6.27
CA ARG A 47 15.11 8.97 -5.13
C ARG A 47 14.55 9.71 -3.91
N GLY A 48 15.16 9.54 -2.74
CA GLY A 48 14.79 10.32 -1.56
C GLY A 48 13.56 9.77 -0.83
N LEU A 49 13.09 8.57 -1.18
CA LEU A 49 11.88 7.99 -0.62
C LEU A 49 12.17 7.26 0.70
N SER A 50 11.20 7.30 1.61
CA SER A 50 11.22 6.60 2.88
C SER A 50 10.54 5.24 2.74
N MET A 51 11.34 4.20 2.61
CA MET A 51 10.88 2.82 2.47
C MET A 51 9.75 2.64 1.42
N PRO A 52 9.96 2.96 0.14
CA PRO A 52 8.87 3.03 -0.84
C PRO A 52 8.33 1.65 -1.24
N HIS A 53 7.00 1.47 -1.29
CA HIS A 53 6.36 0.19 -1.61
C HIS A 53 5.35 0.27 -2.76
N SER A 54 5.02 -0.92 -3.28
CA SER A 54 3.83 -1.21 -4.07
C SER A 54 3.60 -0.29 -5.27
N PRO A 55 4.57 -0.06 -6.17
CA PRO A 55 4.36 0.82 -7.31
C PRO A 55 3.15 0.34 -8.16
N ARG A 56 2.32 1.28 -8.60
CA ARG A 56 1.16 1.04 -9.48
C ARG A 56 1.11 2.09 -10.58
N PHE A 57 0.83 1.68 -11.81
CA PHE A 57 0.58 2.61 -12.89
C PHE A 57 -0.93 2.74 -13.09
N HIS A 58 -1.45 3.96 -13.01
CA HIS A 58 -2.88 4.22 -13.13
C HIS A 58 -3.11 5.63 -13.69
N GLU A 59 -3.93 5.73 -14.74
CA GLU A 59 -4.26 7.00 -15.42
C GLU A 59 -3.02 7.83 -15.80
N GLY A 60 -2.01 7.17 -16.38
CA GLY A 60 -0.78 7.83 -16.84
C GLY A 60 0.18 8.27 -15.72
N LYS A 61 -0.12 7.94 -14.46
CA LYS A 61 0.73 8.27 -13.31
C LYS A 61 1.32 7.02 -12.67
N LEU A 62 2.57 7.13 -12.23
CA LEU A 62 3.24 6.10 -11.42
C LEU A 62 3.02 6.40 -9.94
N TRP A 63 2.04 5.73 -9.35
CA TRP A 63 1.70 5.80 -7.93
C TRP A 63 2.63 4.93 -7.08
N VAL A 64 3.03 5.43 -5.92
CA VAL A 64 3.96 4.78 -5.00
C VAL A 64 3.54 5.07 -3.55
N LEU A 65 3.72 4.09 -2.68
CA LEU A 65 3.60 4.29 -1.24
C LEU A 65 4.93 4.79 -0.68
N ASN A 66 4.94 5.93 -0.01
CA ASN A 66 6.09 6.42 0.75
C ASN A 66 5.96 5.95 2.21
N SER A 67 6.14 4.65 2.42
CA SER A 67 5.63 3.92 3.58
C SER A 67 6.18 4.38 4.92
N GLY A 68 7.46 4.78 4.97
CA GLY A 68 8.06 5.31 6.20
C GLY A 68 7.47 6.65 6.63
N ALA A 69 6.75 7.35 5.74
CA ALA A 69 5.96 8.54 6.04
C ALA A 69 4.45 8.27 6.14
N GLY A 70 4.02 7.01 5.98
CA GLY A 70 2.61 6.64 5.83
C GLY A 70 1.95 7.25 4.58
N GLY A 71 2.73 7.55 3.54
CA GLY A 71 2.26 8.31 2.38
C GLY A 71 1.71 7.48 1.23
N ILE A 72 0.77 8.06 0.49
CA ILE A 72 0.43 7.71 -0.90
C ILE A 72 0.60 8.95 -1.79
N GLY A 73 1.17 8.75 -2.97
CA GLY A 73 1.45 9.80 -3.93
C GLY A 73 1.89 9.23 -5.27
N PHE A 74 2.34 10.10 -6.17
CA PHE A 74 2.84 9.69 -7.49
C PHE A 74 4.21 10.28 -7.78
N ILE A 75 4.95 9.64 -8.67
CA ILE A 75 6.21 10.17 -9.20
C ILE A 75 5.89 11.08 -10.38
N ASP A 76 6.26 12.34 -10.27
CA ASP A 76 6.28 13.25 -11.41
C ASP A 76 7.39 12.77 -12.37
N GLN A 77 7.00 12.35 -13.57
CA GLN A 77 7.92 11.74 -14.52
C GLN A 77 8.91 12.74 -15.15
N ALA A 78 8.62 14.04 -15.11
CA ALA A 78 9.51 15.06 -15.67
C ALA A 78 10.63 15.43 -14.69
N THR A 79 10.33 15.40 -13.39
CA THR A 79 11.26 15.83 -12.33
C THR A 79 11.84 14.67 -11.52
N GLY A 80 11.18 13.51 -11.51
CA GLY A 80 11.51 12.39 -10.64
C GLY A 80 11.10 12.58 -9.18
N ASN A 81 10.36 13.66 -8.87
CA ASN A 81 9.93 13.98 -7.52
C ASN A 81 8.70 13.18 -7.12
N TYR A 82 8.58 12.93 -5.81
CA TYR A 82 7.37 12.35 -5.23
C TYR A 82 6.40 13.45 -4.85
N GLU A 83 5.22 13.43 -5.46
CA GLU A 83 4.12 14.32 -5.18
C GLU A 83 3.17 13.63 -4.19
N SER A 84 3.18 14.11 -2.95
CA SER A 84 2.36 13.56 -1.87
C SER A 84 0.88 13.91 -2.07
N VAL A 85 0.01 12.90 -2.03
CA VAL A 85 -1.45 13.09 -2.12
C VAL A 85 -2.12 12.99 -0.76
N ALA A 86 -1.77 11.98 0.04
CA ALA A 86 -2.29 11.84 1.39
C ALA A 86 -1.29 11.17 2.33
N LYS A 87 -1.41 11.45 3.63
CA LYS A 87 -0.71 10.74 4.70
C LYS A 87 -1.72 9.96 5.54
N LEU A 88 -1.36 8.74 5.89
CA LEU A 88 -2.22 7.78 6.56
C LEU A 88 -1.68 7.43 7.96
N PRO A 89 -2.55 7.03 8.88
CA PRO A 89 -2.22 6.65 10.25
C PRO A 89 -1.71 5.20 10.35
N GLY A 90 -0.68 4.87 9.57
CA GLY A 90 -0.03 3.55 9.59
C GLY A 90 1.04 3.41 8.51
N PHE A 91 1.86 2.37 8.60
CA PHE A 91 2.84 2.06 7.57
C PHE A 91 2.11 1.52 6.34
N THR A 92 2.13 2.29 5.25
CA THR A 92 1.38 1.93 4.05
C THR A 92 2.04 0.77 3.33
N ARG A 93 1.28 -0.29 3.06
CA ARG A 93 1.74 -1.50 2.36
C ARG A 93 0.61 -2.08 1.53
N GLY A 94 0.88 -2.32 0.25
CA GLY A 94 -0.10 -2.90 -0.65
C GLY A 94 -1.24 -1.94 -0.95
N PHE A 95 -1.51 -1.70 -2.23
CA PHE A 95 -2.74 -1.00 -2.60
C PHE A 95 -3.20 -1.39 -3.99
N SER A 96 -4.46 -1.06 -4.24
CA SER A 96 -5.12 -1.12 -5.53
C SER A 96 -5.95 0.14 -5.74
N ILE A 97 -6.09 0.54 -7.00
CA ILE A 97 -6.88 1.71 -7.39
C ILE A 97 -8.09 1.24 -8.21
N GLN A 98 -9.27 1.80 -7.91
CA GLN A 98 -10.47 1.67 -8.73
C GLN A 98 -11.04 3.06 -9.00
N GLY A 99 -11.00 3.49 -10.27
CA GLY A 99 -11.33 4.86 -10.64
C GLY A 99 -10.46 5.86 -9.89
N ARG A 100 -11.07 6.74 -9.10
CA ARG A 100 -10.36 7.74 -8.29
C ARG A 100 -10.02 7.31 -6.87
N PHE A 101 -10.39 6.09 -6.46
CA PHE A 101 -10.24 5.63 -5.08
C PHE A 101 -9.09 4.64 -4.95
N ALA A 102 -8.20 4.88 -3.99
CA ALA A 102 -7.14 3.94 -3.62
C ALA A 102 -7.50 3.21 -2.32
N PHE A 103 -7.41 1.89 -2.34
CA PHE A 103 -7.60 1.00 -1.19
C PHE A 103 -6.22 0.56 -0.72
N ILE A 104 -5.80 1.06 0.44
CA ILE A 104 -4.41 1.01 0.90
C ILE A 104 -4.36 0.22 2.20
N GLY A 105 -3.55 -0.82 2.22
CA GLY A 105 -3.25 -1.56 3.45
C GLY A 105 -2.39 -0.71 4.39
N LEU A 106 -2.77 -0.71 5.66
CA LEU A 106 -2.02 -0.10 6.75
C LEU A 106 -1.54 -1.19 7.70
N SER A 107 -0.33 -1.00 8.21
CA SER A 107 0.21 -1.79 9.30
C SER A 107 0.56 -0.92 10.49
N GLN A 108 0.44 -1.49 11.68
CA GLN A 108 0.97 -0.88 12.89
C GLN A 108 2.50 -0.75 12.78
N VAL A 109 3.04 0.25 13.45
CA VAL A 109 4.48 0.44 13.59
C VAL A 109 4.79 0.52 15.06
N ARG A 110 5.55 -0.46 15.53
CA ARG A 110 6.18 -0.39 16.85
C ARG A 110 7.58 0.17 16.70
N GLU A 111 7.94 1.08 17.59
CA GLU A 111 9.30 1.55 17.67
C GLU A 111 10.21 0.35 17.96
N SER A 112 10.99 -0.03 16.94
CA SER A 112 11.89 -1.17 16.95
C SER A 112 13.14 -0.77 16.17
N ALA A 113 14.24 -1.52 16.34
CA ALA A 113 15.49 -1.21 15.66
C ALA A 113 15.36 -1.10 14.12
N ILE A 114 14.35 -1.75 13.54
CA ILE A 114 14.09 -1.75 12.09
C ILE A 114 13.37 -0.48 11.65
N PHE A 115 12.44 0.05 12.44
CA PHE A 115 11.62 1.21 12.08
C PHE A 115 12.09 2.52 12.72
N SER A 116 13.13 2.51 13.56
CA SER A 116 13.68 3.72 14.17
C SER A 116 14.14 4.76 13.13
N GLY A 117 13.73 6.02 13.29
CA GLY A 117 14.18 7.11 12.42
C GLY A 117 13.37 7.34 11.14
N ILE A 118 12.21 6.68 10.98
CA ILE A 118 11.22 7.05 9.95
C ILE A 118 10.05 7.82 10.58
N GLU A 119 9.39 8.69 9.82
CA GLU A 119 8.36 9.62 10.33
C GLU A 119 7.21 8.88 11.02
N ILE A 120 6.70 7.79 10.44
CA ILE A 120 5.53 7.09 11.00
C ILE A 120 5.84 6.44 12.37
N ALA A 121 7.10 6.06 12.62
CA ALA A 121 7.51 5.48 13.90
C ALA A 121 7.65 6.53 15.02
N GLN A 122 7.61 7.82 14.69
CA GLN A 122 7.65 8.92 15.67
C GLN A 122 6.25 9.29 16.19
N ARG A 123 5.19 8.75 15.59
CA ARG A 123 3.82 8.96 16.04
C ARG A 123 3.49 8.02 17.22
N PRO A 124 2.57 8.40 18.12
CA PRO A 124 2.11 7.51 19.18
C PRO A 124 1.59 6.18 18.61
N GLU A 125 1.92 5.05 19.24
CA GLU A 125 1.47 3.72 18.80
C GLU A 125 -0.07 3.64 18.70
N SER A 126 -0.79 4.34 19.58
CA SER A 126 -2.26 4.43 19.56
C SER A 126 -2.83 5.10 18.30
N GLU A 127 -2.03 5.88 17.59
CA GLU A 127 -2.40 6.55 16.33
C GLU A 127 -2.02 5.74 15.09
N CYS A 128 -1.12 4.76 15.21
CA CYS A 128 -0.66 3.91 14.11
C CYS A 128 -1.41 2.58 14.12
N TRP A 129 -2.41 2.42 13.25
CA TRP A 129 -3.26 1.23 13.22
C TRP A 129 -3.09 0.40 11.94
N SER A 130 -3.55 -0.85 12.02
CA SER A 130 -3.59 -1.81 10.93
C SER A 130 -4.99 -1.94 10.36
N GLY A 131 -5.09 -2.14 9.05
CA GLY A 131 -6.37 -2.17 8.37
C GLY A 131 -6.29 -1.78 6.90
N VAL A 132 -7.40 -1.33 6.35
CA VAL A 132 -7.49 -0.79 4.99
C VAL A 132 -8.08 0.61 5.04
N ALA A 133 -7.41 1.58 4.44
CA ALA A 133 -7.93 2.93 4.24
C ALA A 133 -8.35 3.14 2.79
N VAL A 134 -9.40 3.92 2.57
CA VAL A 134 -9.84 4.36 1.25
C VAL A 134 -9.54 5.83 1.09
N VAL A 135 -8.68 6.17 0.13
CA VAL A 135 -8.29 7.55 -0.18
C VAL A 135 -8.92 7.97 -1.50
N ASP A 136 -9.54 9.14 -1.51
CA ASP A 136 -9.92 9.84 -2.72
C ASP A 136 -8.71 10.56 -3.31
N LEU A 137 -8.15 10.02 -4.39
CA LEU A 137 -6.91 10.51 -5.00
C LEU A 137 -7.02 11.91 -5.61
N VAL A 138 -8.24 12.39 -5.88
CA VAL A 138 -8.47 13.73 -6.42
C VAL A 138 -8.48 14.77 -5.31
N ARG A 139 -9.11 14.44 -4.17
CA ARG A 139 -9.18 15.36 -3.01
C ARG A 139 -7.98 15.24 -2.07
N GLY A 140 -7.28 14.11 -2.07
CA GLY A 140 -6.22 13.82 -1.12
C GLY A 140 -6.72 13.47 0.28
N GLU A 141 -7.96 12.98 0.39
CA GLU A 141 -8.64 12.76 1.66
C GLU A 141 -8.93 11.28 1.90
N THR A 142 -8.81 10.83 3.15
CA THR A 142 -9.30 9.52 3.57
C THR A 142 -10.80 9.59 3.76
N ILE A 143 -11.56 8.80 3.00
CA ILE A 143 -13.03 8.84 2.99
C ILE A 143 -13.68 7.66 3.69
N ALA A 144 -12.95 6.57 3.89
CA ALA A 144 -13.41 5.40 4.63
C ALA A 144 -12.21 4.58 5.15
N TRP A 145 -12.46 3.70 6.10
CA TRP A 145 -11.47 2.77 6.62
C TRP A 145 -12.13 1.54 7.24
N LEU A 146 -11.38 0.45 7.27
CA LEU A 146 -11.60 -0.73 8.10
C LEU A 146 -10.36 -0.88 8.97
N ARG A 147 -10.53 -0.96 10.29
CA ARG A 147 -9.45 -1.09 11.26
C ARG A 147 -9.51 -2.46 11.93
N PHE A 148 -8.36 -3.11 12.06
CA PHE A 148 -8.22 -4.29 12.91
C PHE A 148 -7.89 -3.84 14.34
N GLU A 149 -8.61 -4.40 15.31
CA GLU A 149 -8.46 -4.01 16.72
C GLU A 149 -7.48 -4.90 17.50
N ASP A 150 -7.20 -6.12 17.04
CA ASP A 150 -6.32 -7.05 17.77
C ASP A 150 -5.50 -7.97 16.84
N ALA A 151 -6.13 -9.03 16.30
CA ALA A 151 -5.44 -10.18 15.70
C ALA A 151 -4.55 -9.86 14.48
N VAL A 152 -4.80 -8.77 13.76
CA VAL A 152 -4.08 -8.41 12.53
C VAL A 152 -3.35 -7.09 12.72
N GLN A 153 -2.02 -7.16 12.83
CA GLN A 153 -1.16 -5.98 13.02
C GLN A 153 -0.50 -5.50 11.72
N GLU A 154 -0.52 -6.31 10.67
CA GLU A 154 0.12 -5.99 9.40
C GLU A 154 -0.76 -6.35 8.21
N VAL A 155 -0.87 -5.43 7.27
CA VAL A 155 -1.41 -5.69 5.93
C VAL A 155 -0.27 -5.59 4.93
N PHE A 156 -0.09 -6.62 4.11
CA PHE A 156 0.98 -6.67 3.10
C PHE A 156 0.47 -6.34 1.69
N ALA A 157 -0.79 -6.65 1.41
CA ALA A 157 -1.40 -6.48 0.11
C ALA A 157 -2.89 -6.12 0.25
N ALA A 158 -3.36 -5.25 -0.64
CA ALA A 158 -4.77 -4.95 -0.83
C ALA A 158 -5.08 -4.99 -2.33
N SER A 159 -6.05 -5.83 -2.70
CA SER A 159 -6.43 -6.10 -4.08
C SER A 159 -7.93 -5.91 -4.26
N ILE A 160 -8.32 -5.32 -5.39
CA ILE A 160 -9.73 -5.16 -5.77
C ILE A 160 -10.06 -6.22 -6.80
N LEU A 161 -11.16 -6.94 -6.60
CA LEU A 161 -11.72 -7.89 -7.56
C LEU A 161 -12.99 -7.26 -8.15
N PRO A 162 -12.88 -6.49 -9.26
CA PRO A 162 -14.02 -5.77 -9.80
C PRO A 162 -15.06 -6.74 -10.34
N ASN A 163 -16.35 -6.44 -10.11
CA ASN A 163 -17.49 -7.20 -10.62
C ASN A 163 -17.45 -8.69 -10.21
N ARG A 164 -17.07 -8.97 -8.96
CA ARG A 164 -17.09 -10.30 -8.34
C ARG A 164 -17.91 -10.22 -7.05
N ILE A 165 -18.86 -11.12 -6.91
CA ILE A 165 -19.89 -11.07 -5.86
C ILE A 165 -19.78 -12.28 -4.92
N TRP A 166 -19.21 -13.39 -5.41
CA TRP A 166 -19.02 -14.64 -4.66
C TRP A 166 -17.58 -15.16 -4.81
N PRO A 167 -16.60 -14.56 -4.12
CA PRO A 167 -15.25 -15.10 -4.12
C PRO A 167 -15.21 -16.37 -3.26
N ASP A 168 -14.88 -17.51 -3.88
CA ASP A 168 -14.55 -18.73 -3.14
C ASP A 168 -13.06 -18.74 -2.80
N LEU A 169 -12.75 -19.03 -1.53
CA LEU A 169 -11.38 -19.29 -1.09
C LEU A 169 -11.10 -20.79 -1.21
N ILE A 170 -10.32 -21.17 -2.22
CA ILE A 170 -9.90 -22.56 -2.43
C ILE A 170 -8.45 -22.69 -1.94
N ASN A 171 -8.25 -23.50 -0.91
CA ASN A 171 -6.94 -23.86 -0.37
C ASN A 171 -6.98 -25.33 0.11
N ASP A 172 -5.86 -26.03 0.02
CA ASP A 172 -5.73 -27.41 0.53
C ASP A 172 -5.36 -27.46 2.03
N ASP A 173 -4.96 -26.33 2.61
CA ASP A 173 -4.65 -26.16 4.03
C ASP A 173 -5.87 -25.63 4.82
N PRO A 174 -6.51 -26.46 5.67
CA PRO A 174 -7.65 -26.05 6.48
C PRO A 174 -7.33 -24.98 7.51
N GLU A 175 -6.08 -24.89 8.00
CA GLU A 175 -5.68 -23.86 8.96
C GLU A 175 -5.67 -22.49 8.29
N LEU A 176 -5.14 -22.39 7.07
CA LEU A 176 -5.15 -21.14 6.30
C LEU A 176 -6.56 -20.69 5.94
N ILE A 177 -7.47 -21.63 5.62
CA ILE A 177 -8.90 -21.30 5.41
C ILE A 177 -9.52 -20.76 6.70
N GLY A 178 -9.22 -21.39 7.84
CA GLY A 178 -9.72 -20.97 9.15
C GLY A 178 -9.26 -19.58 9.60
N LEU A 179 -8.18 -19.06 9.01
CA LEU A 179 -7.68 -17.70 9.23
C LEU A 179 -8.31 -16.65 8.30
N SER A 180 -9.22 -17.06 7.40
CA SER A 180 -9.97 -16.12 6.57
C SER A 180 -11.10 -15.46 7.36
N TYR A 181 -11.32 -14.18 7.08
CA TYR A 181 -12.41 -13.41 7.66
C TYR A 181 -13.28 -12.85 6.54
N VAL A 182 -14.58 -13.07 6.65
CA VAL A 182 -15.60 -12.51 5.77
C VAL A 182 -16.43 -11.55 6.60
N LEU A 183 -16.73 -10.38 6.05
CA LEU A 183 -17.64 -9.45 6.72
C LEU A 183 -19.02 -10.12 6.88
N PRO A 184 -19.65 -9.99 8.05
CA PRO A 184 -20.95 -10.60 8.29
C PRO A 184 -22.02 -9.94 7.41
N ASP A 185 -23.12 -10.65 7.12
CA ASP A 185 -24.22 -10.13 6.28
C ASP A 185 -24.79 -8.81 6.83
N GLU A 186 -24.69 -8.56 8.13
CA GLU A 186 -25.07 -7.29 8.73
C GLU A 186 -24.28 -6.10 8.17
N ALA A 187 -23.02 -6.30 7.77
CA ALA A 187 -22.20 -5.26 7.14
C ALA A 187 -22.69 -4.91 5.73
N LEU A 188 -23.47 -5.78 5.09
CA LEU A 188 -24.10 -5.47 3.80
C LEU A 188 -25.18 -4.41 3.94
N LYS A 189 -25.73 -4.16 5.14
CA LYS A 189 -26.78 -3.14 5.38
C LYS A 189 -26.35 -1.70 5.06
N ASP A 190 -25.05 -1.46 4.89
CA ASP A 190 -24.51 -0.15 4.50
C ASP A 190 -24.25 -0.07 2.98
N VAL A 191 -24.34 -1.19 2.25
CA VAL A 191 -24.22 -1.24 0.79
C VAL A 191 -25.55 -0.83 0.16
N PRO A 192 -25.60 0.07 -0.84
CA PRO A 192 -26.85 0.42 -1.54
C PRO A 192 -27.62 -0.82 -2.06
N ASP A 193 -28.96 -0.80 -1.98
CA ASP A 193 -29.80 -1.96 -2.30
C ASP A 193 -29.61 -2.46 -3.74
N ASP A 194 -29.37 -1.55 -4.68
CA ASP A 194 -29.07 -1.84 -6.10
C ASP A 194 -27.72 -2.52 -6.31
N MET A 195 -26.82 -2.44 -5.32
CA MET A 195 -25.52 -3.12 -5.31
C MET A 195 -25.51 -4.43 -4.51
N ARG A 196 -26.51 -4.69 -3.67
CA ARG A 196 -26.62 -5.95 -2.90
C ARG A 196 -27.12 -7.13 -3.73
N SER A 197 -27.82 -6.87 -4.82
CA SER A 197 -28.59 -7.87 -5.56
C SER A 197 -28.37 -7.80 -7.06
N THR A 198 -27.16 -8.15 -7.51
CA THR A 198 -26.97 -8.53 -8.92
C THR A 198 -26.48 -9.97 -8.98
N SER A 199 -27.48 -10.86 -8.90
CA SER A 199 -27.54 -12.30 -9.24
C SER A 199 -26.28 -12.96 -9.78
#